data_AF-A0A9D5SZT1-F1
#
_entry.id   AF-A0A9D5SZT1-F1
#
_cell.length_a   1.000
_cell.length_b   1.000
_cell.length_c   1.000
_cell.angle_alpha   90.00
_cell.angle_beta   90.00
_cell.angle_gamma   90.00
#
_symmetry.space_group_name_H-M   'P 1'
#
loop_
_entity.id
_entity.type
_entity.pdbx_description
1 polymer ?
#
loop_
_entity_poly.entity_id
_entity_poly.type
_entity_poly.pdbx_seq_one_letter_code
_entity_poly.pdbx_strand_id
1 'polypeptide(L)'
;MNESIVTVQLPGWTDDKPFEAKLRRPSLLDMAARGYIPNELMGSARRLFCEGCDADLPLDELGRLLISVAKRALVEPTWEELEQSGTGLTDIQLTAIYGFAQAGVRALDCFRVQQ
;
A
#
# COMPACT_ATOMS: atom_id res chain seq x y z
N MET A 1 -12.04 -15.75 -7.09
CA MET A 1 -11.95 -14.79 -5.98
C MET A 1 -12.12 -13.42 -6.59
N ASN A 2 -13.24 -12.74 -6.33
CA ASN A 2 -13.55 -11.45 -6.96
C ASN A 2 -12.62 -10.38 -6.40
N GLU A 3 -11.65 -9.93 -7.19
CA GLU A 3 -10.84 -8.77 -6.86
C GLU A 3 -11.72 -7.52 -6.99
N SER A 4 -12.33 -7.08 -5.89
CA SER A 4 -13.09 -5.83 -5.87
C SER A 4 -12.13 -4.67 -6.06
N ILE A 5 -12.03 -4.17 -7.29
CA ILE A 5 -11.36 -2.92 -7.64
C ILE A 5 -12.23 -1.77 -7.13
N VAL A 6 -11.64 -0.84 -6.39
CA VAL A 6 -12.33 0.31 -5.81
C VAL A 6 -11.54 1.57 -6.13
N THR A 7 -12.25 2.60 -6.58
CA THR A 7 -11.69 3.95 -6.70
C THR A 7 -11.58 4.56 -5.32
N VAL A 8 -10.39 5.01 -4.97
CA VAL A 8 -10.08 5.66 -3.70
C VAL A 8 -9.42 7.01 -3.96
N GLN A 9 -9.63 7.94 -3.04
CA GLN A 9 -8.89 9.20 -3.03
C GLN A 9 -7.76 9.10 -2.00
N LEU A 10 -6.54 9.02 -2.52
CA LEU A 10 -5.32 9.07 -1.75
C LEU A 10 -4.90 10.54 -1.54
N PRO A 11 -4.07 10.82 -0.53
CA PRO A 11 -3.45 12.12 -0.37
C PRO A 11 -2.70 12.53 -1.64
N GLY A 12 -2.88 13.80 -2.03
CA GLY A 12 -2.19 14.38 -3.17
C GLY A 12 -0.69 14.55 -2.94
N TRP A 13 0.04 14.84 -4.02
CA TRP A 13 1.42 15.34 -3.91
C TRP A 13 1.48 16.81 -3.46
N THR A 14 0.38 17.54 -3.63
CA THR A 14 0.21 18.93 -3.22
C THR A 14 -1.11 19.07 -2.47
N ASP A 15 -1.17 19.96 -1.48
CA ASP A 15 -2.33 20.14 -0.59
C ASP A 15 -3.64 20.44 -1.34
N ASP A 16 -3.57 20.99 -2.55
CA ASP A 16 -4.75 21.43 -3.31
C ASP A 16 -5.51 20.33 -4.06
N LYS A 17 -4.94 19.12 -4.24
CA LYS A 17 -5.57 18.10 -5.11
C LYS A 17 -5.38 16.66 -4.62
N PRO A 18 -6.46 15.91 -4.31
CA PRO A 18 -6.36 14.50 -3.98
C PRO A 18 -5.91 13.67 -5.19
N PHE A 19 -5.19 12.58 -4.93
CA PHE A 19 -4.77 11.62 -5.93
C PHE A 19 -5.83 10.51 -6.05
N GLU A 20 -6.60 10.52 -7.14
CA GLU A 20 -7.58 9.47 -7.40
C GLU A 20 -6.88 8.25 -8.00
N ALA A 21 -7.01 7.10 -7.33
CA ALA A 21 -6.42 5.83 -7.76
C ALA A 21 -7.43 4.69 -7.66
N LYS A 22 -7.42 3.78 -8.62
CA LYS A 22 -8.11 2.49 -8.53
C LYS A 22 -7.18 1.51 -7.85
N LEU A 23 -7.61 1.01 -6.70
CA LEU A 23 -6.88 0.00 -5.94
C LEU A 23 -7.67 -1.30 -5.92
N ARG A 24 -6.94 -2.42 -5.97
CA ARG A 24 -7.43 -3.72 -5.50
C ARG A 24 -6.86 -4.00 -4.13
N ARG A 25 -7.48 -4.92 -3.38
CA ARG A 25 -6.94 -5.41 -2.10
C ARG A 25 -6.02 -6.61 -2.34
N PRO A 26 -4.69 -6.43 -2.33
CA PRO A 26 -3.80 -7.57 -2.29
C PRO A 26 -3.84 -8.23 -0.92
N SER A 27 -3.73 -9.56 -0.88
CA SER A 27 -3.53 -10.30 0.37
C SER A 27 -2.05 -10.47 0.62
N LEU A 28 -1.55 -10.05 1.78
CA LEU A 28 -0.14 -10.21 2.15
C LEU A 28 0.26 -11.71 2.19
N LEU A 29 -0.67 -12.59 2.59
CA LEU A 29 -0.47 -14.04 2.54
C LEU A 29 -0.40 -14.58 1.11
N ASP A 30 -1.26 -14.11 0.19
CA ASP A 30 -1.19 -14.48 -1.22
C ASP A 30 0.10 -13.97 -1.86
N MET A 31 0.54 -12.77 -1.49
CA MET A 31 1.80 -12.19 -1.94
C MET A 31 3.01 -13.01 -1.47
N ALA A 32 3.02 -13.41 -0.19
CA ALA A 32 4.05 -14.29 0.35
C ALA A 32 4.06 -15.66 -0.36
N ALA A 33 2.89 -16.28 -0.52
CA ALA A 33 2.76 -17.60 -1.14
C ALA A 33 3.18 -17.63 -2.62
N ARG A 34 2.96 -16.53 -3.36
CA ARG A 34 3.30 -16.41 -4.78
C ARG A 34 4.72 -15.89 -5.04
N GLY A 35 5.49 -15.59 -4.00
CA GLY A 35 6.85 -15.07 -4.13
C GLY A 35 6.94 -13.59 -4.54
N TYR A 36 5.85 -12.82 -4.36
CA TYR A 36 5.88 -11.38 -4.58
C TYR A 36 6.57 -10.61 -3.45
N ILE A 37 6.73 -11.24 -2.28
CA ILE A 37 7.56 -10.72 -1.19
C ILE A 37 8.94 -11.40 -1.27
N PRO A 38 10.03 -10.63 -1.39
CA PRO A 38 11.39 -11.17 -1.34
C PRO A 38 11.61 -12.03 -0.08
N ASN A 39 12.30 -13.16 -0.20
CA ASN A 39 12.53 -14.10 0.92
C ASN A 39 13.22 -13.44 2.12
N GLU A 40 14.13 -12.49 1.88
CA GLU A 40 14.80 -11.71 2.92
C GLU A 40 13.84 -10.84 3.75
N LEU A 41 12.72 -10.41 3.15
CA LEU A 41 11.67 -9.63 3.82
C LEU A 41 10.57 -10.50 4.43
N MET A 42 10.67 -11.84 4.35
CA MET A 42 9.61 -12.73 4.81
C MET A 42 9.43 -12.69 6.34
N GLY A 43 10.53 -12.50 7.09
CA GLY A 43 10.47 -12.29 8.53
C GLY A 43 9.70 -11.02 8.90
N SER A 44 10.00 -9.94 8.19
CA SER A 44 9.40 -8.62 8.35
C SER A 44 7.93 -8.63 7.92
N ALA A 45 7.60 -9.30 6.81
CA ALA A 45 6.22 -9.50 6.35
C ALA A 45 5.39 -10.30 7.36
N ARG A 46 5.97 -11.34 7.98
CA ARG A 46 5.31 -12.11 9.03
C ARG A 46 5.04 -11.27 10.27
N ARG A 47 6.02 -10.48 10.73
CA ARG A 47 5.83 -9.55 11.86
C ARG A 47 4.74 -8.55 11.57
N LEU A 48 4.80 -7.91 10.41
CA LEU A 48 3.80 -6.95 9.96
C LEU A 48 2.38 -7.56 9.88
N PHE A 49 2.27 -8.83 9.47
CA PHE A 49 1.01 -9.57 9.45
C PHE A 49 0.48 -9.90 10.86
N CYS A 50 1.35 -10.31 11.78
CA CYS A 50 0.96 -10.75 13.13
C CYS A 50 0.76 -9.60 14.10
N GLU A 51 1.60 -8.56 14.02
CA GLU A 51 1.70 -7.44 14.95
C GLU A 51 1.05 -6.16 14.40
N GLY A 52 0.75 -6.10 13.10
CA GLY A 52 0.12 -4.95 12.46
C GLY A 52 1.09 -3.77 12.30
N CYS A 53 0.56 -2.54 12.30
CA CYS A 53 1.37 -1.32 12.12
C CYS A 53 2.29 -1.00 13.31
N ASP A 54 2.12 -1.69 14.45
CA ASP A 54 2.96 -1.54 15.64
C ASP A 54 4.22 -2.44 15.60
N ALA A 55 4.41 -3.19 14.51
CA ALA A 55 5.56 -4.06 14.35
C ALA A 55 6.87 -3.25 14.33
N ASP A 56 7.83 -3.64 15.18
CA ASP A 56 9.17 -3.06 15.18
C ASP A 56 9.98 -3.64 14.00
N LEU A 57 10.06 -2.85 12.94
CA LEU A 57 10.72 -3.19 11.69
C LEU A 57 11.79 -2.14 11.32
N PRO A 58 12.95 -2.56 10.79
CA PRO A 58 13.87 -1.64 10.14
C PRO A 58 13.16 -0.81 9.06
N LEU A 59 13.46 0.49 9.01
CA LEU A 59 12.76 1.44 8.14
C LEU A 59 12.89 1.07 6.65
N ASP A 60 14.03 0.53 6.25
CA ASP A 60 14.28 0.05 4.89
C ASP A 60 13.43 -1.19 4.55
N GLU A 61 13.31 -2.15 5.47
CA GLU A 61 12.45 -3.33 5.28
C GLU A 61 10.97 -2.95 5.23
N LEU A 62 10.53 -2.04 6.11
CA LEU A 62 9.18 -1.49 6.09
C LEU A 62 8.88 -0.80 4.76
N GLY A 63 9.76 0.10 4.29
CA GLY A 63 9.59 0.79 3.02
C GLY A 63 9.47 -0.17 1.83
N ARG A 64 10.33 -1.20 1.78
CA ARG A 64 10.29 -2.21 0.72
C ARG A 64 9.01 -3.06 0.75
N LEU A 65 8.49 -3.37 1.93
CA LEU A 65 7.20 -4.05 2.08
C LEU A 65 6.03 -3.17 1.60
N LEU A 66 5.99 -1.91 2.04
CA LEU A 66 4.94 -0.97 1.61
C LEU A 66 4.95 -0.77 0.09
N ILE A 67 6.13 -0.62 -0.51
CA ILE A 67 6.29 -0.54 -1.97
C ILE A 67 5.81 -1.82 -2.65
N SER A 68 6.13 -3.00 -2.10
CA SER A 68 5.69 -4.28 -2.67
C SER A 68 4.16 -4.41 -2.64
N VAL A 69 3.53 -3.96 -1.56
CA VAL A 69 2.07 -3.90 -1.45
C VAL A 69 1.50 -2.88 -2.43
N ALA A 70 2.07 -1.68 -2.53
CA ALA A 70 1.60 -0.63 -3.44
C ALA A 70 1.66 -1.08 -4.91
N LYS A 71 2.77 -1.69 -5.33
CA LYS A 71 2.95 -2.31 -6.66
C LYS A 71 1.84 -3.29 -7.01
N ARG A 72 1.36 -4.04 -6.02
CA ARG A 72 0.28 -5.01 -6.22
C ARG A 72 -1.09 -4.35 -6.11
N ALA A 73 -1.27 -3.37 -5.24
CA ALA A 73 -2.54 -2.73 -4.96
C ALA A 73 -2.99 -1.79 -6.08
N LEU A 74 -2.06 -1.04 -6.68
CA LEU A 74 -2.35 -0.11 -7.77
C LEU A 74 -2.82 -0.84 -9.02
N VAL A 75 -4.03 -0.49 -9.45
CA VAL A 75 -4.60 -0.92 -10.74
C VAL A 75 -4.52 0.22 -11.74
N GLU A 76 -4.84 1.44 -11.32
CA GLU A 76 -4.80 2.64 -12.16
C GLU A 76 -4.55 3.90 -11.28
N PRO A 77 -3.56 4.75 -11.58
CA PRO A 77 -2.44 4.44 -12.46
C PRO A 77 -1.65 3.23 -11.92
N THR A 78 -1.06 2.49 -12.83
CA THR A 78 -0.15 1.39 -12.49
C THR A 78 1.14 1.94 -11.87
N TRP A 79 1.85 1.09 -11.12
CA TRP A 79 3.15 1.46 -10.56
C TRP A 79 4.15 1.92 -11.65
N GLU A 80 4.13 1.25 -12.80
CA GLU A 80 5.03 1.57 -13.92
C GLU A 80 4.73 2.95 -14.51
N GLU A 81 3.45 3.34 -14.62
CA GLU A 81 3.06 4.68 -15.06
C GLU A 81 3.51 5.76 -14.09
N LEU A 82 3.45 5.49 -12.78
CA LEU A 82 3.97 6.40 -11.75
C LEU A 82 5.49 6.56 -11.86
N GLU A 83 6.24 5.46 -11.99
CA GLU A 83 7.69 5.51 -12.19
C GLU A 83 8.08 6.26 -13.47
N GLN A 84 7.38 6.02 -14.57
CA GLN A 84 7.62 6.71 -15.85
C GLN A 84 7.35 8.21 -15.79
N SER A 85 6.41 8.64 -14.94
CA SER A 85 6.13 10.06 -14.72
C SER A 85 7.20 10.77 -13.88
N GLY A 86 8.20 10.03 -13.36
CA GLY A 86 9.18 10.53 -12.40
C GLY A 86 8.59 10.89 -11.03
N THR A 87 7.31 10.58 -10.82
CA THR A 87 6.57 10.91 -9.61
C THR A 87 6.49 9.67 -8.72
N GLY A 88 7.36 9.60 -7.73
CA GLY A 88 7.31 8.57 -6.69
C GLY A 88 6.09 8.77 -5.77
N LEU A 89 5.64 7.69 -5.15
CA LEU A 89 4.68 7.79 -4.04
C LEU A 89 5.38 8.31 -2.79
N THR A 90 4.70 9.20 -2.06
CA THR A 90 5.15 9.69 -0.76
C THR A 90 4.89 8.65 0.33
N ASP A 91 5.57 8.77 1.48
CA ASP A 91 5.38 7.87 2.63
C ASP A 91 3.91 7.84 3.10
N ILE A 92 3.24 8.98 3.05
CA ILE A 92 1.82 9.13 3.39
C ILE A 92 0.95 8.32 2.42
N GLN A 93 1.23 8.39 1.12
CA GLN A 93 0.49 7.63 0.12
C GLN A 93 0.73 6.12 0.24
N LEU A 94 1.99 5.71 0.46
CA LEU A 94 2.35 4.30 0.68
C LEU A 94 1.64 3.72 1.91
N THR A 95 1.61 4.47 3.00
CA THR A 95 0.94 4.07 4.24
C THR A 95 -0.58 4.01 4.05
N ALA A 96 -1.18 4.95 3.30
CA ALA A 96 -2.61 4.93 2.99
C ALA A 96 -3.01 3.72 2.12
N ILE A 97 -2.21 3.38 1.11
CA ILE A 97 -2.42 2.19 0.27
C ILE A 97 -2.30 0.91 1.11
N TYR A 98 -1.31 0.86 2.00
CA TYR A 98 -1.14 -0.27 2.91
C TYR A 98 -2.32 -0.43 3.87
N GLY A 99 -2.79 0.67 4.45
CA GLY A 99 -4.00 0.69 5.28
C GLY A 99 -5.21 0.12 4.52
N PHE A 100 -5.41 0.54 3.28
CA PHE A 100 -6.45 0.00 2.40
C PHE A 100 -6.30 -1.51 2.16
N ALA A 101 -5.08 -2.00 1.92
CA ALA A 101 -4.84 -3.43 1.73
C ALA A 101 -5.23 -4.25 2.98
N GLN A 102 -4.80 -3.80 4.17
CA GLN A 102 -5.08 -4.48 5.44
C GLN A 102 -6.56 -4.43 5.84
N ALA A 103 -7.14 -3.24 6.02
CA ALA A 103 -8.48 -3.09 6.60
C ALA A 103 -9.60 -2.84 5.57
N GLY A 104 -9.26 -2.76 4.28
CA GLY A 104 -10.20 -2.39 3.22
C GLY A 104 -10.56 -0.90 3.26
N VAL A 105 -11.66 -0.52 2.59
CA VAL A 105 -12.11 0.87 2.43
C VAL A 105 -12.23 1.61 3.77
N ARG A 106 -12.55 0.91 4.87
CA ARG A 106 -12.69 1.49 6.21
C ARG A 106 -11.38 2.02 6.81
N ALA A 107 -10.21 1.54 6.38
CA ALA A 107 -8.93 2.12 6.82
C ALA A 107 -8.69 3.52 6.27
N LEU A 108 -9.27 3.85 5.11
CA LEU A 108 -9.17 5.19 4.54
C LEU A 108 -9.97 6.22 5.35
N ASP A 109 -11.00 5.77 6.09
CA ASP A 109 -11.77 6.66 6.97
C ASP A 109 -10.92 7.19 8.14
N CYS A 110 -9.86 6.48 8.57
CA CYS A 110 -8.93 6.99 9.58
C CYS A 110 -8.11 8.21 9.10
N PHE A 111 -7.91 8.36 7.80
CA PHE A 111 -7.23 9.53 7.21
C PHE A 111 -8.21 10.67 6.87
N ARG A 112 -9.52 10.46 7.03
CA ARG A 112 -10.57 11.45 6.76
C ARG A 112 -10.91 12.35 7.95
N VAL A 113 -10.30 12.15 9.13
CA VAL A 113 -10.69 12.83 10.39
C VAL A 113 -9.69 13.90 10.85
N GLN A 114 -8.76 14.35 10.01
CA GLN A 114 -8.00 15.58 10.28
C GLN A 114 -8.02 16.51 9.06
N GLN A 115 -9.15 17.19 8.88
CA GLN A 115 -9.23 18.51 8.27
C GLN A 115 -10.03 19.42 9.20
#